data_AF-A0A2E5V7S7-F1
#
_entry.id   AF-A0A2E5V7S7-F1
#
_cell.length_a   1.000
_cell.length_b   1.000
_cell.length_c   1.000
_cell.angle_alpha   90.00
_cell.angle_beta   90.00
_cell.angle_gamma   90.00
#
_symmetry.space_group_name_H-M   'P 1'
#
loop_
_entity.id
_entity.type
_entity.pdbx_description
1 polymer ?
#
loop_
_entity_poly.entity_id
_entity_poly.type
_entity_poly.pdbx_seq_one_letter_code
_entity_poly.pdbx_strand_id
1 'polypeptide(L)'
;MSTANKAIFILTAFALFIGACNRSVDDDHVTEILNSWGRTTDIPPEFFYADDITLGTQTGFEQTFRAATDEWGNYGPLEWWIVGSNLSDAQALLERYCARRDARGDESLKDCMEYSTQATDFLEWADKAAKVVDSGKPWSNAGRQGYAHWGIHLFSSSLPLSWAGVANVPVEDDQYVLFHEYFHAVQHAHLLPEWPRNWEQRKNRLGPVWFMEGSADFMGIMTTKKLRESGKLPSETRDLGWKWNSNQEMIKKMEMGLRGLEENPDLRLADIPYGPNKKIAYDLGAWAIAYLCDASGPNVLLDEFYPKLNELGWEGAFADTFGMSSEEFYVVFDKFLLLPTHEQLKILP
;
A
#
# COMPACT_ATOMS: atom_id res chain seq x y z
N MET A 1 -10.27 64.46 -65.64
CA MET A 1 -11.36 63.47 -65.53
C MET A 1 -10.72 62.11 -65.30
N SER A 2 -11.22 61.37 -64.29
CA SER A 2 -10.97 59.94 -64.00
C SER A 2 -9.54 59.53 -63.56
N THR A 3 -9.32 59.21 -62.27
CA THR A 3 -9.25 57.86 -61.63
C THR A 3 -7.99 57.07 -61.98
N ALA A 4 -7.27 56.35 -61.11
CA ALA A 4 -7.40 55.98 -59.70
C ALA A 4 -6.08 55.26 -59.29
N ASN A 5 -6.05 54.82 -58.02
CA ASN A 5 -5.21 53.77 -57.42
C ASN A 5 -3.91 54.21 -56.73
N LYS A 6 -4.08 54.47 -55.43
CA LYS A 6 -3.04 54.40 -54.39
C LYS A 6 -2.67 52.93 -54.17
N ALA A 7 -1.38 52.60 -54.29
CA ALA A 7 -0.79 51.36 -53.79
C ALA A 7 0.05 51.72 -52.54
N ILE A 8 -0.35 51.16 -51.40
CA ILE A 8 0.39 51.23 -50.13
C ILE A 8 1.17 49.92 -50.02
N PHE A 9 2.50 49.98 -50.05
CA PHE A 9 3.38 48.87 -49.71
C PHE A 9 3.56 48.83 -48.18
N ILE A 10 3.00 47.80 -47.53
CA ILE A 10 3.28 47.47 -46.13
C ILE A 10 4.35 46.37 -46.12
N LEU A 11 5.46 46.63 -45.43
CA LEU A 11 6.49 45.63 -45.12
C LEU A 11 5.90 44.53 -44.23
N THR A 12 5.97 43.29 -44.69
CA THR A 12 5.68 42.10 -43.89
C THR A 12 6.93 41.70 -43.11
N ALA A 13 6.92 41.88 -41.79
CA ALA A 13 7.90 41.29 -40.88
C ALA A 13 7.49 39.84 -40.59
N PHE A 14 8.35 38.89 -40.96
CA PHE A 14 8.27 37.50 -40.55
C PHE A 14 8.73 37.38 -39.09
N ALA A 15 7.80 37.14 -38.16
CA ALA A 15 8.12 36.69 -36.82
C ALA A 15 8.01 35.17 -36.77
N LEU A 16 9.15 34.49 -36.62
CA LEU A 16 9.20 33.07 -36.25
C LEU A 16 8.64 32.93 -34.83
N PHE A 17 7.47 32.29 -34.69
CA PHE A 17 7.03 31.75 -33.42
C PHE A 17 7.74 30.41 -33.18
N ILE A 18 8.79 30.43 -32.35
CA ILE A 18 9.28 29.23 -31.68
C ILE A 18 8.30 28.97 -30.53
N GLY A 19 7.32 28.11 -30.76
CA GLY A 19 6.44 27.61 -29.71
C GLY A 19 7.23 26.67 -28.80
N ALA A 20 7.70 27.17 -27.67
CA ALA A 20 8.11 26.32 -26.56
C ALA A 20 6.84 25.69 -25.97
N CYS A 21 6.66 24.37 -26.13
CA CYS A 21 5.68 23.60 -25.39
C CYS A 21 6.12 23.55 -23.92
N ASN A 22 5.74 24.57 -23.15
CA ASN A 22 5.74 24.50 -21.70
C ASN A 22 4.32 24.06 -21.30
N ARG A 23 4.10 22.75 -21.14
CA ARG A 23 2.90 22.26 -20.44
C ARG A 23 3.07 22.66 -18.99
N SER A 24 2.45 23.77 -18.58
CA SER A 24 2.17 24.01 -17.17
C SER A 24 1.26 22.87 -16.71
N VAL A 25 1.76 22.03 -15.81
CA VAL A 25 0.86 21.28 -14.93
C VAL A 25 0.01 22.33 -14.23
N ASP A 26 -1.31 22.20 -14.33
CA ASP A 26 -2.26 23.22 -13.88
C ASP A 26 -2.08 23.45 -12.37
N ASP A 27 -1.68 24.66 -11.97
CA ASP A 27 -1.32 25.03 -10.59
C ASP A 27 -2.53 24.85 -9.64
N ASP A 28 -3.74 24.93 -10.20
CA ASP A 28 -5.01 24.72 -9.51
C ASP A 28 -5.23 23.24 -9.14
N HIS A 29 -4.85 22.29 -10.00
CA HIS A 29 -5.02 20.85 -9.73
C HIS A 29 -4.04 20.36 -8.64
N VAL A 30 -2.81 20.87 -8.66
CA VAL A 30 -1.82 20.61 -7.61
C VAL A 30 -2.33 21.19 -6.28
N THR A 31 -2.87 22.40 -6.27
CA THR A 31 -3.42 23.04 -5.07
C THR A 31 -4.63 22.27 -4.51
N GLU A 32 -5.49 21.71 -5.36
CA GLU A 32 -6.62 20.88 -4.93
C GLU A 32 -6.17 19.56 -4.29
N ILE A 33 -5.23 18.85 -4.92
CA ILE A 33 -4.63 17.62 -4.36
C ILE A 33 -3.97 17.91 -3.00
N LEU A 34 -3.23 19.01 -2.87
CA LEU A 34 -2.57 19.39 -1.62
C LEU A 34 -3.57 19.69 -0.50
N ASN A 35 -4.74 20.26 -0.83
CA ASN A 35 -5.77 20.58 0.14
C ASN A 35 -6.62 19.37 0.56
N SER A 36 -6.63 18.29 -0.23
CA SER A 36 -7.37 17.05 0.04
C SER A 36 -6.49 15.90 0.54
N TRP A 37 -5.19 15.90 0.26
CA TRP A 37 -4.28 14.82 0.66
C TRP A 37 -4.14 14.74 2.18
N GLY A 38 -4.18 13.52 2.73
CA GLY A 38 -4.17 13.32 4.18
C GLY A 38 -5.52 13.55 4.86
N ARG A 39 -6.59 13.75 4.10
CA ARG A 39 -7.97 13.76 4.59
C ARG A 39 -8.75 12.61 3.96
N THR A 40 -9.80 12.18 4.67
CA THR A 40 -10.75 11.24 4.10
C THR A 40 -11.56 11.91 2.98
N THR A 41 -12.00 11.11 2.01
CA THR A 41 -12.75 11.55 0.85
C THR A 41 -13.97 10.66 0.62
N ASP A 42 -15.01 11.22 0.01
CA ASP A 42 -16.18 10.46 -0.45
C ASP A 42 -15.98 9.90 -1.88
N ILE A 43 -14.84 10.20 -2.52
CA ILE A 43 -14.49 9.64 -3.82
C ILE A 43 -14.24 8.14 -3.66
N PRO A 44 -15.03 7.28 -4.33
CA PRO A 44 -14.84 5.84 -4.20
C PRO A 44 -13.50 5.41 -4.82
N PRO A 45 -12.83 4.40 -4.25
CA PRO A 45 -11.72 3.72 -4.90
C PRO A 45 -12.10 3.19 -6.29
N GLU A 46 -11.17 3.26 -7.24
CA GLU A 46 -11.32 2.67 -8.57
C GLU A 46 -10.61 1.30 -8.62
N PHE A 47 -11.35 0.25 -8.97
CA PHE A 47 -10.81 -1.10 -9.11
C PHE A 47 -10.79 -1.52 -10.58
N PHE A 48 -9.66 -2.08 -11.02
CA PHE A 48 -9.45 -2.55 -12.38
C PHE A 48 -9.06 -4.02 -12.35
N TYR A 49 -9.86 -4.87 -13.00
CA TYR A 49 -9.69 -6.32 -12.97
C TYR A 49 -9.28 -6.85 -14.34
N ALA A 50 -8.39 -7.85 -14.36
CA ALA A 50 -8.23 -8.72 -15.52
C ALA A 50 -9.56 -9.46 -15.80
N ASP A 51 -9.81 -9.76 -17.07
CA ASP A 51 -11.12 -10.23 -17.53
C ASP A 51 -11.45 -11.66 -17.04
N ASP A 52 -10.45 -12.44 -16.62
CA ASP A 52 -10.62 -13.76 -16.01
C ASP A 52 -10.96 -13.72 -14.51
N ILE A 53 -10.96 -12.53 -13.88
CA ILE A 53 -11.38 -12.39 -12.48
C ILE A 53 -12.90 -12.48 -12.38
N THR A 54 -13.41 -13.49 -11.66
CA THR A 54 -14.84 -13.72 -11.50
C THR A 54 -15.54 -12.62 -10.71
N LEU A 55 -16.84 -12.40 -10.95
CA LEU A 55 -17.65 -11.44 -10.19
C LEU A 55 -17.67 -11.72 -8.67
N GLY A 56 -17.60 -13.00 -8.27
CA GLY A 56 -17.51 -13.38 -6.86
C GLY A 56 -16.21 -12.90 -6.22
N THR A 57 -15.10 -13.02 -6.95
CA THR A 57 -13.79 -12.49 -6.54
C THR A 57 -13.80 -10.97 -6.43
N GLN A 58 -14.35 -10.28 -7.43
CA GLN A 58 -14.51 -8.82 -7.40
C GLN A 58 -15.35 -8.39 -6.18
N THR A 59 -16.50 -9.03 -5.97
CA THR A 59 -17.40 -8.71 -4.86
C THR A 59 -16.73 -8.89 -3.50
N GLY A 60 -16.00 -10.01 -3.29
CA GLY A 60 -15.27 -10.26 -2.04
C GLY A 60 -14.19 -9.21 -1.77
N PHE A 61 -13.45 -8.83 -2.83
CA PHE A 61 -12.45 -7.78 -2.78
C PHE A 61 -13.07 -6.42 -2.40
N GLU A 62 -14.08 -5.96 -3.14
CA GLU A 62 -14.69 -4.64 -2.94
C GLU A 62 -15.40 -4.52 -1.59
N GLN A 63 -16.09 -5.57 -1.13
CA GLN A 63 -16.74 -5.58 0.19
C GLN A 63 -15.72 -5.49 1.32
N THR A 64 -14.60 -6.21 1.18
CA THR A 64 -13.51 -6.17 2.16
C THR A 64 -12.83 -4.80 2.14
N PHE A 65 -12.57 -4.24 0.96
CA PHE A 65 -12.00 -2.90 0.82
C PHE A 65 -12.88 -1.84 1.46
N ARG A 66 -14.19 -1.90 1.22
CA ARG A 66 -15.16 -1.02 1.86
C ARG A 66 -15.13 -1.13 3.40
N ALA A 67 -14.97 -2.34 3.92
CA ALA A 67 -14.81 -2.53 5.37
C ALA A 67 -13.53 -1.87 5.90
N ALA A 68 -12.44 -1.90 5.13
CA ALA A 68 -11.19 -1.22 5.46
C ALA A 68 -11.37 0.31 5.52
N THR A 69 -12.03 0.88 4.51
CA THR A 69 -12.30 2.32 4.43
C THR A 69 -13.30 2.79 5.48
N ASP A 70 -14.27 1.95 5.84
CA ASP A 70 -15.22 2.22 6.94
C ASP A 70 -14.50 2.21 8.30
N GLU A 71 -13.46 1.39 8.45
CA GLU A 71 -12.72 1.22 9.71
C GLU A 71 -11.64 2.30 9.91
N TRP A 72 -10.88 2.64 8.87
CA TRP A 72 -9.72 3.55 8.98
C TRP A 72 -9.93 4.90 8.29
N GLY A 73 -11.05 5.09 7.60
CA GLY A 73 -11.32 6.25 6.75
C GLY A 73 -10.87 6.03 5.31
N ASN A 74 -11.62 6.59 4.36
CA ASN A 74 -11.34 6.47 2.93
C ASN A 74 -10.29 7.49 2.46
N TYR A 75 -9.02 7.11 2.34
CA TYR A 75 -7.96 7.95 1.79
C TYR A 75 -7.79 7.73 0.28
N GLY A 76 -7.96 8.80 -0.51
CA GLY A 76 -7.87 8.78 -1.96
C GLY A 76 -7.43 10.12 -2.58
N PRO A 77 -7.36 10.22 -3.91
CA PRO A 77 -7.79 9.24 -4.91
C PRO A 77 -7.00 7.92 -4.88
N LEU A 78 -7.67 6.79 -5.14
CA LEU A 78 -7.07 5.45 -5.04
C LEU A 78 -7.44 4.59 -6.26
N GLU A 79 -6.43 3.90 -6.79
CA GLU A 79 -6.60 2.90 -7.84
C GLU A 79 -5.98 1.57 -7.40
N TRP A 80 -6.68 0.45 -7.66
CA TRP A 80 -6.12 -0.88 -7.49
C TRP A 80 -6.28 -1.72 -8.76
N TRP A 81 -5.19 -2.35 -9.18
CA TRP A 81 -5.13 -3.19 -10.38
C TRP A 81 -4.93 -4.65 -10.02
N ILE A 82 -5.90 -5.50 -10.33
CA ILE A 82 -5.96 -6.90 -9.92
C ILE A 82 -5.69 -7.79 -11.12
N VAL A 83 -4.52 -8.42 -11.10
CA VAL A 83 -4.05 -9.34 -12.14
C VAL A 83 -4.64 -10.73 -11.91
N GLY A 84 -5.15 -11.34 -12.98
CA GLY A 84 -5.66 -12.71 -12.95
C GLY A 84 -4.59 -13.77 -13.17
N SER A 85 -5.02 -14.92 -13.65
CA SER A 85 -4.17 -16.08 -14.00
C SER A 85 -3.97 -16.24 -15.50
N ASN A 86 -4.79 -15.58 -16.33
CA ASN A 86 -4.68 -15.64 -17.77
C ASN A 86 -3.71 -14.57 -18.29
N LEU A 87 -2.68 -15.01 -19.03
CA LEU A 87 -1.66 -14.10 -19.58
C LEU A 87 -2.22 -13.11 -20.60
N SER A 88 -3.19 -13.50 -21.43
CA SER A 88 -3.83 -12.62 -22.40
C SER A 88 -4.67 -11.54 -21.71
N ASP A 89 -5.39 -11.91 -20.65
CA ASP A 89 -6.23 -10.96 -19.91
C ASP A 89 -5.37 -10.01 -19.06
N ALA A 90 -4.25 -10.50 -18.53
CA ALA A 90 -3.23 -9.66 -17.88
C ALA A 90 -2.58 -8.67 -18.85
N GLN A 91 -2.27 -9.11 -20.09
CA GLN A 91 -1.78 -8.22 -21.14
C GLN A 91 -2.80 -7.13 -21.49
N ALA A 92 -4.09 -7.48 -21.61
CA ALA A 92 -5.14 -6.50 -21.84
C ALA A 92 -5.34 -5.54 -20.65
N LEU A 93 -5.17 -6.01 -19.41
CA LEU A 93 -5.16 -5.16 -18.23
C LEU A 93 -3.98 -4.19 -18.22
N LEU A 94 -2.78 -4.64 -18.60
CA LEU A 94 -1.59 -3.81 -18.73
C LEU A 94 -1.77 -2.71 -19.78
N GLU A 95 -2.32 -3.03 -20.94
CA GLU A 95 -2.60 -2.04 -21.98
C GLU A 95 -3.57 -0.95 -21.48
N ARG A 96 -4.60 -1.33 -20.73
CA ARG A 96 -5.51 -0.39 -20.05
C ARG A 96 -4.78 0.46 -19.01
N TYR A 97 -3.91 -0.15 -18.21
CA TYR A 97 -3.09 0.55 -17.21
C TYR A 97 -2.22 1.62 -17.87
N CYS A 98 -1.40 1.25 -18.85
CA CYS A 98 -0.49 2.19 -19.49
C CYS A 98 -1.21 3.28 -20.30
N ALA A 99 -2.32 2.96 -20.96
CA ALA A 99 -3.14 3.97 -21.62
C ALA A 99 -3.71 5.00 -20.62
N ARG A 100 -4.09 4.56 -19.41
CA ARG A 100 -4.57 5.45 -18.36
C ARG A 100 -3.45 6.32 -17.78
N ARG A 101 -2.25 5.77 -17.56
CA ARG A 101 -1.07 6.55 -17.14
C ARG A 101 -0.74 7.65 -18.16
N ASP A 102 -0.78 7.33 -19.45
CA ASP A 102 -0.57 8.30 -20.54
C ASP A 102 -1.63 9.40 -20.57
N ALA A 103 -2.92 9.01 -20.48
CA ALA A 103 -4.04 9.94 -20.50
C ALA A 103 -4.04 10.92 -19.32
N ARG A 104 -3.53 10.48 -18.16
CA ARG A 104 -3.38 11.31 -16.95
C ARG A 104 -2.10 12.13 -16.93
N GLY A 105 -1.17 11.87 -17.85
CA GLY A 105 0.15 12.50 -17.86
C GLY A 105 1.07 11.99 -16.76
N ASP A 106 0.78 10.82 -16.18
CA ASP A 106 1.57 10.18 -15.13
C ASP A 106 2.89 9.62 -15.69
N GLU A 107 2.79 8.94 -16.85
CA GLU A 107 3.89 8.30 -17.59
C GLU A 107 3.47 8.12 -19.05
N SER A 108 4.39 8.22 -20.01
CA SER A 108 4.01 8.04 -21.42
C SER A 108 3.65 6.57 -21.71
N LEU A 109 2.74 6.35 -22.66
CA LEU A 109 2.35 4.98 -23.05
C LEU A 109 3.57 4.12 -23.41
N LYS A 110 4.51 4.71 -24.17
CA LYS A 110 5.73 4.03 -24.58
C LYS A 110 6.60 3.65 -23.37
N ASP A 111 6.86 4.61 -22.48
CA ASP A 111 7.73 4.37 -21.34
C ASP A 111 7.12 3.36 -20.37
N CYS A 112 5.80 3.44 -20.18
CA CYS A 112 5.07 2.48 -19.37
C CYS A 112 5.21 1.05 -19.93
N MET A 113 4.99 0.86 -21.24
CA MET A 113 5.08 -0.46 -21.85
C MET A 113 6.50 -1.02 -21.93
N GLU A 114 7.52 -0.17 -22.08
CA GLU A 114 8.92 -0.60 -22.28
C GLU A 114 9.73 -0.71 -20.97
N TYR A 115 9.48 0.17 -20.00
CA TYR A 115 10.37 0.36 -18.84
C TYR A 115 9.67 0.28 -17.49
N SER A 116 8.33 0.31 -17.44
CA SER A 116 7.64 0.23 -16.16
C SER A 116 7.85 -1.13 -15.50
N THR A 117 8.22 -1.11 -14.22
CA THR A 117 8.25 -2.32 -13.40
C THR A 117 6.86 -2.94 -13.31
N GLN A 118 5.80 -2.12 -13.29
CA GLN A 118 4.41 -2.62 -13.23
C GLN A 118 4.04 -3.41 -14.49
N ALA A 119 4.55 -3.01 -15.66
CA ALA A 119 4.34 -3.77 -16.90
C ALA A 119 4.95 -5.17 -16.81
N THR A 120 6.14 -5.28 -16.24
CA THR A 120 6.80 -6.59 -16.01
C THR A 120 6.04 -7.41 -14.96
N ASP A 121 5.65 -6.77 -13.85
CA ASP A 121 4.95 -7.41 -12.74
C ASP A 121 3.62 -8.03 -13.18
N PHE A 122 2.80 -7.35 -14.00
CA PHE A 122 1.49 -7.88 -14.40
C PHE A 122 1.61 -9.22 -15.13
N LEU A 123 2.56 -9.33 -16.07
CA LEU A 123 2.75 -10.55 -16.83
C LEU A 123 3.40 -11.65 -15.98
N GLU A 124 4.39 -11.30 -15.13
CA GLU A 124 5.02 -12.24 -14.22
C GLU A 124 4.04 -12.79 -13.18
N TRP A 125 3.18 -11.93 -12.62
CA TRP A 125 2.20 -12.33 -11.63
C TRP A 125 1.10 -13.20 -12.23
N ALA A 126 0.69 -12.94 -13.48
CA ALA A 126 -0.25 -13.81 -14.20
C ALA A 126 0.34 -15.21 -14.44
N ASP A 127 1.60 -15.31 -14.90
CA ASP A 127 2.29 -16.59 -15.08
C ASP A 127 2.41 -17.37 -13.75
N LYS A 128 2.74 -16.69 -12.66
CA LYS A 128 2.80 -17.33 -11.34
C LYS A 128 1.42 -17.73 -10.84
N ALA A 129 0.39 -16.90 -11.02
CA ALA A 129 -0.99 -17.22 -10.66
C ALA A 129 -1.50 -18.45 -11.44
N ALA A 130 -1.19 -18.58 -12.73
CA ALA A 130 -1.48 -19.78 -13.50
C ALA A 130 -0.85 -21.04 -12.87
N LYS A 131 0.41 -20.96 -12.43
CA LYS A 131 1.08 -22.07 -11.72
C LYS A 131 0.42 -22.40 -10.38
N VAL A 132 -0.15 -21.41 -9.69
CA VAL A 132 -0.93 -21.64 -8.46
C VAL A 132 -2.21 -22.40 -8.79
N VAL A 133 -2.93 -21.99 -9.83
CA VAL A 133 -4.15 -22.67 -10.31
C VAL A 133 -3.85 -24.13 -10.67
N ASP A 134 -2.74 -24.38 -11.37
CA ASP A 134 -2.37 -25.73 -11.81
C ASP A 134 -1.85 -26.62 -10.68
N SER A 135 -1.02 -26.08 -9.78
CA SER A 135 -0.31 -26.87 -8.78
C SER A 135 -0.98 -26.92 -7.41
N GLY A 136 -1.92 -25.99 -7.15
CA GLY A 136 -2.52 -25.78 -5.83
C GLY A 136 -1.53 -25.26 -4.77
N LYS A 137 -0.29 -24.91 -5.13
CA LYS A 137 0.70 -24.36 -4.19
C LYS A 137 0.50 -22.85 -4.11
N PRO A 138 0.17 -22.29 -2.94
CA PRO A 138 -0.18 -20.88 -2.84
C PRO A 138 1.03 -19.97 -3.11
N TRP A 139 0.77 -18.95 -3.91
CA TRP A 139 1.65 -17.80 -4.10
C TRP A 139 0.78 -16.59 -4.42
N SER A 140 0.99 -15.49 -3.72
CA SER A 140 0.34 -14.22 -4.01
C SER A 140 1.32 -13.08 -3.75
N ASN A 141 1.03 -11.93 -4.36
CA ASN A 141 1.76 -10.70 -4.12
C ASN A 141 0.80 -9.51 -4.24
N ALA A 142 1.04 -8.49 -3.42
CA ALA A 142 0.34 -7.23 -3.48
C ALA A 142 1.31 -6.14 -3.03
N GLY A 143 1.02 -4.90 -3.41
CA GLY A 143 1.88 -3.79 -3.04
C GLY A 143 1.29 -2.45 -3.40
N ARG A 144 1.58 -1.46 -2.56
CA ARG A 144 1.53 -0.05 -2.96
C ARG A 144 2.61 0.23 -4.00
N GLN A 145 2.20 0.82 -5.12
CA GLN A 145 3.03 1.11 -6.28
C GLN A 145 2.96 2.60 -6.68
N GLY A 146 3.64 2.94 -7.78
CA GLY A 146 3.63 4.26 -8.37
C GLY A 146 4.39 5.32 -7.58
N TYR A 147 4.31 6.56 -8.06
CA TYR A 147 5.05 7.68 -7.50
C TYR A 147 4.12 8.65 -6.75
N ALA A 148 4.61 9.20 -5.64
CA ALA A 148 3.83 10.13 -4.81
C ALA A 148 3.34 11.36 -5.60
N HIS A 149 4.11 11.83 -6.58
CA HIS A 149 3.75 12.99 -7.40
C HIS A 149 2.61 12.73 -8.39
N TRP A 150 2.20 11.48 -8.60
CA TRP A 150 0.97 11.16 -9.34
C TRP A 150 -0.30 11.53 -8.56
N GLY A 151 -0.18 11.87 -7.28
CA GLY A 151 -1.32 12.32 -6.45
C GLY A 151 -2.38 11.24 -6.25
N ILE A 152 -2.00 9.96 -6.39
CA ILE A 152 -2.88 8.80 -6.21
C ILE A 152 -2.22 7.77 -5.30
N HIS A 153 -3.04 7.08 -4.51
CA HIS A 153 -2.65 5.81 -3.92
C HIS A 153 -2.85 4.72 -4.98
N LEU A 154 -1.75 4.25 -5.56
CA LEU A 154 -1.78 3.21 -6.57
C LEU A 154 -1.40 1.87 -5.96
N PHE A 155 -2.19 0.84 -6.22
CA PHE A 155 -1.96 -0.53 -5.78
C PHE A 155 -2.05 -1.50 -6.95
N SER A 156 -1.35 -2.62 -6.82
CA SER A 156 -1.55 -3.75 -7.71
C SER A 156 -1.39 -5.06 -6.94
N SER A 157 -2.12 -6.09 -7.33
CA SER A 157 -2.00 -7.42 -6.74
C SER A 157 -2.14 -8.52 -7.78
N SER A 158 -1.58 -9.70 -7.48
CA SER A 158 -1.88 -10.94 -8.17
C SER A 158 -3.31 -11.42 -7.86
N LEU A 159 -3.68 -12.59 -8.41
CA LEU A 159 -4.95 -13.26 -8.17
C LEU A 159 -5.23 -13.41 -6.66
N PRO A 160 -6.35 -12.88 -6.13
CA PRO A 160 -6.80 -13.15 -4.76
C PRO A 160 -7.22 -14.62 -4.63
N LEU A 161 -6.38 -15.42 -3.97
CA LEU A 161 -6.45 -16.88 -4.07
C LEU A 161 -7.70 -17.45 -3.41
N SER A 162 -8.08 -16.88 -2.27
CA SER A 162 -9.18 -17.36 -1.45
C SER A 162 -10.51 -17.10 -2.13
N TRP A 163 -10.75 -15.87 -2.61
CA TRP A 163 -11.97 -15.54 -3.33
C TRP A 163 -12.02 -16.14 -4.73
N ALA A 164 -10.87 -16.41 -5.37
CA ALA A 164 -10.81 -17.20 -6.60
C ALA A 164 -11.07 -18.70 -6.36
N GLY A 165 -11.05 -19.15 -5.10
CA GLY A 165 -11.33 -20.54 -4.73
C GLY A 165 -10.18 -21.49 -5.05
N VAL A 166 -8.94 -21.02 -5.07
CA VAL A 166 -7.76 -21.79 -5.46
C VAL A 166 -6.78 -22.01 -4.29
N ALA A 167 -5.91 -23.01 -4.42
CA ALA A 167 -4.83 -23.33 -3.48
C ALA A 167 -5.22 -23.55 -2.00
N ASN A 168 -6.51 -23.84 -1.72
CA ASN A 168 -7.03 -24.11 -0.37
C ASN A 168 -6.72 -22.98 0.64
N VAL A 169 -6.67 -21.74 0.16
CA VAL A 169 -6.40 -20.55 0.97
C VAL A 169 -7.70 -20.03 1.60
N PRO A 170 -7.73 -19.73 2.91
CA PRO A 170 -8.91 -19.26 3.63
C PRO A 170 -9.24 -17.81 3.27
N VAL A 171 -10.53 -17.44 3.27
CA VAL A 171 -10.98 -16.07 2.95
C VAL A 171 -10.28 -14.99 3.78
N GLU A 172 -9.88 -15.33 5.01
CA GLU A 172 -9.17 -14.47 5.95
C GLU A 172 -7.81 -14.00 5.41
N ASP A 173 -7.11 -14.81 4.60
CA ASP A 173 -5.80 -14.41 4.07
C ASP A 173 -5.94 -13.28 3.05
N ASP A 174 -6.90 -13.39 2.12
CA ASP A 174 -7.20 -12.31 1.16
C ASP A 174 -7.71 -11.05 1.88
N GLN A 175 -8.49 -11.21 2.96
CA GLN A 175 -8.93 -10.09 3.80
C GLN A 175 -7.77 -9.38 4.49
N TYR A 176 -6.89 -10.15 5.13
CA TYR A 176 -5.70 -9.64 5.80
C TYR A 176 -4.77 -8.93 4.82
N VAL A 177 -4.46 -9.53 3.66
CA VAL A 177 -3.59 -8.92 2.64
C VAL A 177 -4.17 -7.59 2.17
N LEU A 178 -5.49 -7.53 1.94
CA LEU A 178 -6.12 -6.29 1.55
C LEU A 178 -5.99 -5.21 2.62
N PHE A 179 -6.23 -5.55 3.89
CA PHE A 179 -6.07 -4.61 5.00
C PHE A 179 -4.64 -4.17 5.20
N HIS A 180 -3.67 -5.09 5.10
CA HIS A 180 -2.24 -4.78 5.15
C HIS A 180 -1.88 -3.70 4.13
N GLU A 181 -2.20 -3.96 2.86
CA GLU A 181 -1.86 -3.03 1.78
C GLU A 181 -2.62 -1.71 1.89
N TYR A 182 -3.92 -1.74 2.22
CA TYR A 182 -4.68 -0.52 2.39
C TYR A 182 -4.15 0.35 3.56
N PHE A 183 -3.59 -0.27 4.60
CA PHE A 183 -2.97 0.48 5.69
C PHE A 183 -1.77 1.31 5.20
N HIS A 184 -1.07 0.88 4.15
CA HIS A 184 -0.07 1.73 3.50
C HIS A 184 -0.67 2.97 2.83
N ALA A 185 -1.93 2.97 2.41
CA ALA A 185 -2.62 4.20 2.00
C ALA A 185 -2.79 5.14 3.18
N VAL A 186 -3.28 4.64 4.33
CA VAL A 186 -3.45 5.41 5.56
C VAL A 186 -2.12 6.05 5.99
N GLN A 187 -1.04 5.27 6.03
CA GLN A 187 0.30 5.75 6.33
C GLN A 187 0.75 6.87 5.39
N HIS A 188 0.64 6.63 4.07
CA HIS A 188 1.13 7.56 3.07
C HIS A 188 0.27 8.81 2.91
N ALA A 189 -1.01 8.77 3.29
CA ALA A 189 -1.90 9.92 3.26
C ALA A 189 -1.39 11.03 4.19
N HIS A 190 -0.76 10.65 5.30
CA HIS A 190 -0.18 11.58 6.27
C HIS A 190 1.23 12.07 5.90
N LEU A 191 1.65 11.84 4.65
CA LEU A 191 2.86 12.42 4.07
C LEU A 191 2.52 13.19 2.80
N LEU A 192 2.81 14.48 2.80
CA LEU A 192 2.57 15.37 1.68
C LEU A 192 3.14 14.81 0.34
N PRO A 193 2.42 14.92 -0.79
CA PRO A 193 2.81 14.32 -2.07
C PRO A 193 4.00 15.04 -2.75
N GLU A 194 4.16 16.34 -2.52
CA GLU A 194 5.24 17.20 -3.03
C GLU A 194 6.56 17.02 -2.26
N TRP A 195 6.50 16.34 -1.11
CA TRP A 195 7.64 16.25 -0.20
C TRP A 195 7.78 14.88 0.45
N PRO A 196 8.96 14.25 0.37
CA PRO A 196 10.12 14.55 -0.48
C PRO A 196 10.03 13.88 -1.87
N ARG A 197 10.67 14.51 -2.87
CA ARG A 197 10.68 14.03 -4.27
C ARG A 197 11.50 12.75 -4.50
N ASN A 198 12.21 12.24 -3.51
CA ASN A 198 12.89 10.96 -3.58
C ASN A 198 12.35 9.98 -2.53
N TRP A 199 12.32 8.71 -2.93
CA TRP A 199 11.79 7.61 -2.15
C TRP A 199 12.45 7.46 -0.77
N GLU A 200 13.77 7.59 -0.69
CA GLU A 200 14.54 7.40 0.55
C GLU A 200 14.17 8.42 1.63
N GLN A 201 14.03 9.71 1.27
CA GLN A 201 13.60 10.71 2.25
C GLN A 201 12.15 10.47 2.68
N ARG A 202 11.29 9.92 1.80
CA ARG A 202 9.87 9.64 2.15
C ARG A 202 9.81 8.48 3.11
N LYS A 203 10.60 7.43 2.84
CA LYS A 203 10.78 6.28 3.73
C LYS A 203 11.31 6.70 5.10
N ASN A 204 12.33 7.56 5.16
CA ASN A 204 12.85 8.09 6.43
C ASN A 204 11.78 8.83 7.27
N ARG A 205 10.71 9.33 6.63
CA ARG A 205 9.58 9.93 7.34
C ARG A 205 8.51 8.94 7.77
N LEU A 206 8.37 7.79 7.10
CA LEU A 206 7.50 6.69 7.57
C LEU A 206 8.13 5.90 8.71
N GLY A 207 9.45 5.97 8.82
CA GLY A 207 10.22 5.29 9.83
C GLY A 207 10.96 4.06 9.32
N PRO A 208 11.55 3.28 10.24
CA PRO A 208 12.21 2.02 9.92
C PRO A 208 11.20 1.01 9.38
N VAL A 209 11.71 0.02 8.64
CA VAL A 209 10.88 -1.00 7.97
C VAL A 209 9.97 -1.72 8.96
N TRP A 210 10.46 -2.00 10.18
CA TRP A 210 9.65 -2.66 11.20
C TRP A 210 8.42 -1.85 11.59
N PHE A 211 8.51 -0.52 11.62
CA PHE A 211 7.39 0.33 12.02
C PHE A 211 6.36 0.39 10.90
N MET A 212 6.80 0.62 9.67
CA MET A 212 5.92 0.73 8.50
C MET A 212 5.23 -0.60 8.15
N GLU A 213 6.01 -1.67 8.01
CA GLU A 213 5.48 -2.98 7.61
C GLU A 213 4.84 -3.70 8.80
N GLY A 214 5.42 -3.56 10.00
CA GLY A 214 4.85 -4.12 11.21
C GLY A 214 3.52 -3.49 11.59
N SER A 215 3.31 -2.19 11.34
CA SER A 215 2.00 -1.57 11.60
C SER A 215 0.96 -2.01 10.58
N ALA A 216 1.32 -2.13 9.30
CA ALA A 216 0.44 -2.73 8.29
C ALA A 216 0.08 -4.18 8.65
N ASP A 217 1.05 -4.99 9.08
CA ASP A 217 0.84 -6.39 9.48
C ASP A 217 -0.08 -6.48 10.70
N PHE A 218 0.24 -5.76 11.78
CA PHE A 218 -0.53 -5.80 13.03
C PHE A 218 -1.96 -5.31 12.80
N MET A 219 -2.11 -4.16 12.13
CA MET A 219 -3.42 -3.57 11.88
C MET A 219 -4.23 -4.44 10.93
N GLY A 220 -3.61 -5.05 9.91
CA GLY A 220 -4.27 -6.01 9.03
C GLY A 220 -4.80 -7.23 9.77
N ILE A 221 -3.98 -7.86 10.63
CA ILE A 221 -4.38 -9.04 11.40
C ILE A 221 -5.49 -8.71 12.40
N MET A 222 -5.32 -7.64 13.20
CA MET A 222 -6.26 -7.31 14.26
C MET A 222 -7.59 -6.78 13.72
N THR A 223 -7.57 -6.02 12.63
CA THR A 223 -8.81 -5.59 11.96
C THR A 223 -9.55 -6.76 11.32
N THR A 224 -8.83 -7.72 10.70
CA THR A 224 -9.44 -8.96 10.20
C THR A 224 -10.17 -9.70 11.32
N LYS A 225 -9.50 -9.90 12.47
CA LYS A 225 -10.11 -10.51 13.66
C LYS A 225 -11.35 -9.73 14.10
N LYS A 226 -11.20 -8.44 14.40
CA LYS A 226 -12.25 -7.57 14.95
C LYS A 226 -13.50 -7.55 14.08
N LEU A 227 -13.33 -7.32 12.78
CA LEU A 227 -14.46 -7.19 11.87
C LEU A 227 -15.21 -8.51 11.67
N ARG A 228 -14.50 -9.64 11.68
CA ARG A 228 -15.12 -10.97 11.63
C ARG A 228 -15.88 -11.31 12.91
N GLU A 229 -15.30 -11.06 14.08
CA GLU A 229 -15.96 -11.30 15.37
C GLU A 229 -17.21 -10.43 15.53
N SER A 230 -17.23 -9.24 14.92
CA SER A 230 -18.40 -8.36 14.87
C SER A 230 -19.43 -8.74 13.78
N GLY A 231 -19.15 -9.74 12.94
CA GLY A 231 -20.02 -10.16 11.83
C GLY A 231 -20.04 -9.21 10.62
N LYS A 232 -19.11 -8.25 10.55
CA LYS A 232 -18.98 -7.30 9.43
C LYS A 232 -18.24 -7.88 8.22
N LEU A 233 -17.48 -8.95 8.41
CA LEU A 233 -16.81 -9.69 7.34
C LEU A 233 -17.23 -11.16 7.34
N PRO A 234 -17.29 -11.81 6.17
CA PRO A 234 -17.50 -13.25 6.11
C PRO A 234 -16.33 -14.00 6.72
N SER A 235 -16.62 -15.15 7.31
CA SER A 235 -15.60 -16.13 7.73
C SER A 235 -15.53 -17.27 6.74
N GLU A 236 -14.40 -17.99 6.74
CA GLU A 236 -14.29 -19.21 5.94
C GLU A 236 -15.39 -20.20 6.33
N THR A 237 -16.07 -20.73 5.31
CA THR A 237 -17.17 -21.69 5.48
C THR A 237 -16.78 -23.09 5.01
N ARG A 238 -15.73 -23.20 4.18
CA ARG A 238 -15.17 -24.46 3.72
C ARG A 238 -14.40 -25.13 4.87
N ASP A 239 -14.48 -26.45 4.95
CA ASP A 239 -13.61 -27.22 5.84
C ASP A 239 -12.25 -27.41 5.19
N LEU A 240 -11.31 -26.52 5.52
CA LEU A 240 -9.94 -26.55 5.00
C LEU A 240 -9.01 -27.47 5.84
N GLY A 241 -9.53 -28.11 6.89
CA GLY A 241 -8.74 -28.89 7.86
C GLY A 241 -7.95 -28.05 8.87
N TRP A 242 -8.05 -26.73 8.79
CA TRP A 242 -7.49 -25.76 9.73
C TRP A 242 -8.36 -24.50 9.77
N LYS A 243 -8.17 -23.66 10.79
CA LYS A 243 -8.90 -22.40 10.96
C LYS A 243 -7.90 -21.27 11.15
N TRP A 244 -8.09 -20.20 10.40
CA TRP A 244 -7.33 -18.97 10.61
C TRP A 244 -7.56 -18.44 12.03
N ASN A 245 -6.48 -18.06 12.70
CA ASN A 245 -6.51 -17.54 14.07
C ASN A 245 -5.43 -16.47 14.24
N SER A 246 -5.85 -15.23 14.53
CA SER A 246 -4.94 -14.09 14.68
C SER A 246 -3.87 -14.30 15.74
N ASN A 247 -4.19 -14.94 16.88
CA ASN A 247 -3.20 -15.20 17.93
C ASN A 247 -2.16 -16.21 17.44
N GLN A 248 -2.56 -17.23 16.68
CA GLN A 248 -1.62 -18.18 16.08
C GLN A 248 -0.73 -17.52 15.02
N GLU A 249 -1.29 -16.60 14.21
CA GLU A 249 -0.49 -15.81 13.28
C GLU A 249 0.55 -14.95 14.01
N MET A 250 0.15 -14.25 15.08
CA MET A 250 1.08 -13.48 15.90
C MET A 250 2.13 -14.38 16.57
N ILE A 251 1.77 -15.53 17.14
CA ILE A 251 2.74 -16.49 17.72
C ILE A 251 3.76 -16.92 16.67
N LYS A 252 3.31 -17.32 15.47
CA LYS A 252 4.19 -17.71 14.36
C LYS A 252 5.14 -16.59 13.97
N LYS A 253 4.66 -15.34 13.93
CA LYS A 253 5.51 -14.16 13.71
C LYS A 253 6.58 -14.01 14.80
N MET A 254 6.21 -14.16 16.08
CA MET A 254 7.20 -14.11 17.17
C MET A 254 8.28 -15.20 16.98
N GLU A 255 7.87 -16.44 16.74
CA GLU A 255 8.77 -17.57 16.55
C GLU A 255 9.71 -17.38 15.36
N MET A 256 9.17 -16.93 14.21
CA MET A 256 9.96 -16.70 13.00
C MET A 256 10.91 -15.51 13.15
N GLY A 257 10.44 -14.42 13.77
CA GLY A 257 11.22 -13.24 14.05
C GLY A 257 12.40 -13.52 14.98
N LEU A 258 12.15 -14.20 16.11
CA LEU A 258 13.19 -14.57 17.07
C LEU A 258 14.20 -15.53 16.45
N ARG A 259 13.75 -16.54 15.69
CA ARG A 259 14.66 -17.44 14.95
C ARG A 259 15.55 -16.65 14.00
N GLY A 260 14.97 -15.69 13.28
CA GLY A 260 15.75 -14.84 12.37
C GLY A 260 16.82 -14.01 13.08
N LEU A 261 16.54 -13.50 14.29
CA LEU A 261 17.55 -12.82 15.10
C LEU A 261 18.61 -13.78 15.65
N GLU A 262 18.24 -15.00 16.05
CA GLU A 262 19.20 -16.04 16.46
C GLU A 262 20.17 -16.41 15.33
N GLU A 263 19.66 -16.49 14.10
CA GLU A 263 20.46 -16.77 12.90
C GLU A 263 21.33 -15.55 12.48
N ASN A 264 21.01 -14.35 12.99
CA ASN A 264 21.67 -13.09 12.64
C ASN A 264 21.92 -12.22 13.88
N PRO A 265 22.82 -12.62 14.80
CA PRO A 265 22.94 -12.04 16.15
C PRO A 265 23.39 -10.57 16.19
N ASP A 266 23.97 -10.06 15.10
CA ASP A 266 24.40 -8.67 14.99
C ASP A 266 23.27 -7.73 14.50
N LEU A 267 22.10 -8.26 14.11
CA LEU A 267 20.98 -7.46 13.66
C LEU A 267 20.17 -6.92 14.84
N ARG A 268 19.89 -5.62 14.79
CA ARG A 268 18.90 -4.95 15.64
C ARG A 268 17.67 -4.66 14.81
N LEU A 269 16.48 -4.75 15.43
CA LEU A 269 15.21 -4.44 14.76
C LEU A 269 15.22 -3.08 14.03
N ALA A 270 15.85 -2.08 14.65
CA ALA A 270 16.02 -0.72 14.13
C ALA A 270 16.74 -0.66 12.77
N ASP A 271 17.66 -1.59 12.54
CA ASP A 271 18.67 -1.51 11.48
C ASP A 271 18.35 -2.42 10.28
N ILE A 272 17.22 -3.14 10.30
CA ILE A 272 16.86 -4.10 9.25
C ILE A 272 16.19 -3.37 8.07
N PRO A 273 16.83 -3.30 6.88
CA PRO A 273 16.22 -2.72 5.70
C PRO A 273 15.33 -3.73 4.97
N TYR A 274 14.71 -3.29 3.87
CA TYR A 274 14.21 -4.22 2.87
C TYR A 274 15.36 -5.07 2.32
N GLY A 275 15.10 -6.36 2.08
CA GLY A 275 16.10 -7.30 1.63
C GLY A 275 15.91 -8.68 2.24
N PRO A 276 16.98 -9.50 2.31
CA PRO A 276 16.91 -10.89 2.78
C PRO A 276 16.29 -11.03 4.17
N ASN A 277 16.61 -10.10 5.07
CA ASN A 277 16.20 -10.17 6.47
C ASN A 277 14.91 -9.39 6.76
N LYS A 278 14.26 -8.83 5.75
CA LYS A 278 13.06 -7.97 5.96
C LYS A 278 11.96 -8.69 6.71
N LYS A 279 11.81 -10.01 6.56
CA LYS A 279 10.77 -10.77 7.27
C LYS A 279 10.90 -10.67 8.80
N ILE A 280 12.12 -10.55 9.33
CA ILE A 280 12.34 -10.29 10.76
C ILE A 280 11.71 -8.95 11.15
N ALA A 281 11.92 -7.89 10.35
CA ALA A 281 11.36 -6.58 10.60
C ALA A 281 9.82 -6.58 10.54
N TYR A 282 9.22 -7.35 9.63
CA TYR A 282 7.76 -7.48 9.54
C TYR A 282 7.20 -8.20 10.76
N ASP A 283 7.77 -9.37 11.06
CA ASP A 283 7.24 -10.27 12.08
C ASP A 283 7.43 -9.72 13.49
N LEU A 284 8.64 -9.23 13.84
CA LEU A 284 8.87 -8.55 15.12
C LEU A 284 8.32 -7.13 15.14
N GLY A 285 8.22 -6.47 13.99
CA GLY A 285 7.57 -5.18 13.87
C GLY A 285 6.09 -5.24 14.24
N ALA A 286 5.38 -6.29 13.82
CA ALA A 286 3.98 -6.49 14.21
C ALA A 286 3.82 -6.59 15.74
N TRP A 287 4.74 -7.28 16.41
CA TRP A 287 4.78 -7.35 17.88
C TRP A 287 5.19 -6.05 18.55
N ALA A 288 6.12 -5.30 17.94
CA ALA A 288 6.51 -3.98 18.42
C ALA A 288 5.32 -3.01 18.38
N ILE A 289 4.54 -3.04 17.30
CA ILE A 289 3.31 -2.25 17.19
C ILE A 289 2.25 -2.74 18.17
N ALA A 290 2.08 -4.05 18.35
CA ALA A 290 1.18 -4.59 19.37
C ALA A 290 1.52 -4.04 20.77
N TYR A 291 2.81 -4.01 21.14
CA TYR A 291 3.27 -3.47 22.42
C TYR A 291 2.92 -1.99 22.58
N LEU A 292 3.16 -1.18 21.54
CA LEU A 292 2.87 0.25 21.56
C LEU A 292 1.36 0.53 21.68
N CYS A 293 0.54 -0.23 20.94
CA CYS A 293 -0.93 -0.12 20.98
C CYS A 293 -1.53 -0.62 22.29
N ASP A 294 -0.98 -1.66 22.92
CA ASP A 294 -1.43 -2.11 24.26
C ASP A 294 -1.17 -1.03 25.31
N ALA A 295 0.02 -0.42 25.30
CA ALA A 295 0.40 0.61 26.26
C ALA A 295 -0.35 1.94 26.06
N SER A 296 -0.70 2.30 24.82
CA SER A 296 -1.15 3.65 24.47
C SER A 296 -2.59 3.69 23.92
N GLY A 297 -3.21 2.54 23.69
CA GLY A 297 -4.55 2.40 23.14
C GLY A 297 -4.57 1.92 21.68
N PRO A 298 -5.62 1.20 21.27
CA PRO A 298 -5.65 0.48 19.99
C PRO A 298 -5.67 1.38 18.75
N ASN A 299 -6.07 2.65 18.90
CA ASN A 299 -6.15 3.61 17.80
C ASN A 299 -5.02 4.64 17.81
N VAL A 300 -4.04 4.53 18.72
CA VAL A 300 -2.98 5.53 18.93
C VAL A 300 -2.24 5.88 17.63
N LEU A 301 -2.05 4.92 16.72
CA LEU A 301 -1.42 5.17 15.43
C LEU A 301 -2.24 6.14 14.56
N LEU A 302 -3.55 5.94 14.50
CA LEU A 302 -4.47 6.70 13.67
C LEU A 302 -4.77 8.07 14.28
N ASP A 303 -5.04 8.10 15.58
CA ASP A 303 -5.55 9.29 16.26
C ASP A 303 -4.42 10.24 16.69
N GLU A 304 -3.21 9.73 16.91
CA GLU A 304 -2.10 10.51 17.46
C GLU A 304 -0.84 10.48 16.59
N PHE A 305 -0.33 9.30 16.22
CA PHE A 305 0.98 9.20 15.56
C PHE A 305 0.97 9.79 14.14
N TYR A 306 0.15 9.25 13.24
CA TYR A 306 0.17 9.65 11.82
C TYR A 306 -0.22 11.11 11.60
N PRO A 307 -1.21 11.70 12.31
CA PRO A 307 -1.53 13.12 12.18
C PRO A 307 -0.33 14.06 12.42
N LYS A 308 0.63 13.66 13.26
CA LYS A 308 1.81 14.46 13.61
C LYS A 308 3.00 14.27 12.65
N LEU A 309 2.92 13.30 11.73
CA LEU A 309 4.07 12.82 10.97
C LEU A 309 4.69 13.89 10.05
N ASN A 310 3.86 14.71 9.41
CA ASN A 310 4.33 15.80 8.55
C ASN A 310 5.07 16.90 9.33
N GLU A 311 4.63 17.19 10.55
CA GLU A 311 5.15 18.27 11.39
C GLU A 311 6.42 17.84 12.14
N LEU A 312 6.36 16.69 12.81
CA LEU A 312 7.41 16.25 13.73
C LEU A 312 8.41 15.28 13.08
N GLY A 313 8.10 14.73 11.90
CA GLY A 313 8.82 13.59 11.34
C GLY A 313 8.63 12.32 12.18
N TRP A 314 9.26 11.22 11.76
CA TRP A 314 9.03 9.91 12.40
C TRP A 314 9.44 9.90 13.88
N GLU A 315 10.71 10.23 14.19
CA GLU A 315 11.21 10.17 15.57
C GLU A 315 10.47 11.16 16.48
N GLY A 316 10.19 12.37 16.00
CA GLY A 316 9.45 13.38 16.77
C GLY A 316 8.02 12.94 17.05
N ALA A 317 7.31 12.40 16.06
CA ALA A 317 5.96 11.86 16.23
C ALA A 317 5.95 10.62 17.14
N PHE A 318 7.00 9.80 17.08
CA PHE A 318 7.17 8.64 17.94
C PHE A 318 7.32 9.07 19.40
N ALA A 319 8.26 9.96 19.68
CA ALA A 319 8.53 10.45 21.02
C ALA A 319 7.33 11.19 21.64
N ASP A 320 6.65 12.01 20.84
CA ASP A 320 5.47 12.75 21.29
C ASP A 320 4.28 11.82 21.59
N THR A 321 4.07 10.80 20.77
CA THR A 321 2.94 9.87 20.91
C THR A 321 3.15 8.83 22.01
N PHE A 322 4.36 8.25 22.11
CA PHE A 322 4.62 7.14 23.03
C PHE A 322 5.33 7.56 24.32
N GLY A 323 5.66 8.85 24.46
CA GLY A 323 6.32 9.40 25.65
C GLY A 323 7.74 8.88 25.86
N MET A 324 8.36 8.27 24.85
CA MET A 324 9.72 7.75 24.87
C MET A 324 10.35 7.82 23.47
N SER A 325 11.66 7.99 23.39
CA SER A 325 12.38 7.89 22.12
C SER A 325 12.34 6.46 21.56
N SER A 326 12.58 6.31 20.25
CA SER A 326 12.64 4.98 19.64
C SER A 326 13.79 4.12 20.19
N GLU A 327 14.91 4.74 20.58
CA GLU A 327 16.03 4.04 21.23
C GLU A 327 15.66 3.52 22.63
N GLU A 328 14.92 4.28 23.42
CA GLU A 328 14.37 3.80 24.70
C GLU A 328 13.36 2.68 24.48
N PHE A 329 12.54 2.79 23.44
CA PHE A 329 11.59 1.75 23.05
C PHE A 329 12.31 0.43 22.74
N TYR A 330 13.40 0.43 21.97
CA TYR A 330 14.13 -0.80 21.65
C TYR A 330 14.61 -1.52 22.92
N VAL A 331 15.07 -0.78 23.94
CA VAL A 331 15.51 -1.37 25.22
C VAL A 331 14.38 -2.05 25.98
N VAL A 332 13.17 -1.47 25.97
CA VAL A 332 12.02 -2.09 26.65
C VAL A 332 11.43 -3.23 25.83
N PHE A 333 11.45 -3.12 24.50
CA PHE A 333 10.96 -4.15 23.60
C PHE A 333 11.86 -5.40 23.64
N ASP A 334 13.18 -5.26 23.68
CA ASP A 334 14.10 -6.39 23.83
C ASP A 334 13.82 -7.19 25.12
N LYS A 335 13.43 -6.52 26.21
CA LYS A 335 13.01 -7.20 27.44
C LYS A 335 11.69 -7.92 27.28
N PHE A 336 10.75 -7.36 26.53
CA PHE A 336 9.47 -8.00 26.21
C PHE A 336 9.67 -9.27 25.37
N LEU A 337 10.60 -9.26 24.40
CA LEU A 337 10.92 -10.43 23.59
C LEU A 337 11.43 -11.64 24.41
N LEU A 338 12.01 -11.39 25.59
CA LEU A 338 12.48 -12.43 26.51
C LEU A 338 11.38 -13.03 27.40
N LEU A 339 10.17 -12.46 27.38
CA LEU A 339 9.07 -12.99 28.17
C LEU A 339 8.57 -14.33 27.62
N PRO A 340 8.04 -15.23 28.48
CA PRO A 340 7.35 -16.42 28.00
C PRO A 340 6.16 -16.07 27.10
N THR A 341 5.87 -16.91 26.09
CA THR A 341 4.79 -16.67 25.11
C THR A 341 3.44 -16.35 25.74
N HIS A 342 3.08 -16.96 26.87
CA HIS A 342 1.82 -16.69 27.55
C HIS A 342 1.73 -15.30 28.19
N GLU A 343 2.87 -14.67 28.52
CA GLU A 343 2.92 -13.28 28.97
C GLU A 343 2.86 -12.34 27.77
N GLN A 344 3.56 -12.65 26.67
CA GLN A 344 3.52 -11.88 25.43
C GLN A 344 2.10 -11.83 24.85
N LEU A 345 1.35 -12.94 24.90
CA LEU A 345 -0.02 -12.99 24.39
C LEU A 345 -1.01 -12.09 25.14
N LYS A 346 -0.68 -11.59 26.33
CA LYS A 346 -1.59 -10.75 27.12
C LYS A 346 -1.83 -9.37 26.53
N ILE A 347 -0.92 -8.90 25.66
CA ILE A 347 -1.00 -7.58 25.02
C ILE A 347 -1.82 -7.60 23.71
N LEU A 348 -2.26 -8.78 23.26
CA LEU A 348 -3.09 -8.90 22.07
C LEU A 348 -4.58 -8.70 22.44
N PRO A 349 -5.35 -7.96 21.62
CA PRO A 349 -6.76 -7.64 21.88
C PRO A 349 -7.73 -8.80 21.72
#